data_AF-A0A1Z4RRE3-F1
#
_entry.id   AF-A0A1Z4RRE3-F1
#
_cell.length_a   1.000
_cell.length_b   1.000
_cell.length_c   1.000
_cell.angle_alpha   90.00
_cell.angle_beta   90.00
_cell.angle_gamma   90.00
#
_symmetry.space_group_name_H-M   'P 1'
#
loop_
_entity.id
_entity.type
_entity.pdbx_description
1 polymer ?
#
loop_
_entity_poly.entity_id
_entity_poly.type
_entity_poly.pdbx_seq_one_letter_code
_entity_poly.pdbx_strand_id
1 'polypeptide(L)' 'MALEPCKVCGTLNAEGTEICLSCGYPTKGNKRPAIFRWTAIALAFCFALPFLYGLINWMMLQLKPESPKPTPAASLLKTD' A
#
# COMPACT_ATOMS: atom_id res chain seq x y z
N MET A 1 -22.88 34.65 -20.41
CA MET A 1 -22.70 33.19 -20.51
C MET A 1 -21.23 32.93 -20.72
N ALA A 2 -20.55 32.19 -19.83
CA ALA A 2 -19.14 31.88 -20.00
C ALA A 2 -18.97 30.63 -20.88
N LEU A 3 -17.93 30.65 -21.71
CA LEU A 3 -17.57 29.55 -22.62
C LEU A 3 -16.23 29.00 -22.14
N GLU A 4 -16.16 27.69 -21.93
CA GLU A 4 -14.92 27.02 -21.53
C GLU A 4 -14.29 26.29 -22.71
N PRO A 5 -12.98 26.45 -22.96
CA PRO A 5 -12.29 25.73 -24.02
C PRO A 5 -12.11 24.25 -23.63
N CYS A 6 -12.36 23.34 -24.58
CA CYS A 6 -12.09 21.93 -24.41
C CYS A 6 -10.57 21.67 -24.34
N LYS A 7 -10.12 20.93 -23.33
CA LYS A 7 -8.69 20.61 -23.11
C LYS A 7 -8.07 19.74 -24.20
N VAL A 8 -8.88 19.12 -25.06
CA VAL A 8 -8.42 18.19 -26.10
C VAL A 8 -8.43 18.82 -27.48
N CYS A 9 -9.55 19.41 -27.89
CA CYS A 9 -9.70 19.97 -29.24
C CYS A 9 -9.73 21.51 -29.28
N GLY A 10 -9.72 22.18 -28.14
CA GLY A 10 -9.74 23.64 -28.05
C GLY A 10 -11.08 24.30 -28.37
N THR A 11 -12.13 23.52 -28.70
CA THR A 11 -13.44 24.11 -29.01
C THR A 11 -14.11 24.70 -27.77
N LEU A 12 -14.77 25.85 -27.95
CA LEU A 12 -15.50 26.53 -26.89
C LEU A 12 -16.82 25.80 -26.64
N ASN A 13 -16.97 25.23 -25.45
CA ASN A 13 -18.21 24.58 -25.02
C ASN A 13 -18.93 25.45 -23.99
N ALA A 14 -20.25 25.32 -23.93
CA ALA A 14 -21.04 26.00 -22.91
C ALA A 14 -20.70 25.45 -21.52
N GLU A 15 -20.60 26.36 -20.55
CA GLU A 15 -20.40 26.01 -19.14
C GLU A 15 -21.53 25.09 -18.66
N GLY A 16 -21.19 23.90 -18.17
CA GLY A 16 -22.15 22.87 -17.73
C GLY A 16 -22.36 21.70 -18.70
N THR A 17 -21.79 21.74 -19.90
CA THR A 17 -21.80 20.57 -20.81
C THR A 17 -20.90 19.45 -20.27
N GLU A 18 -21.43 18.22 -20.14
CA GLU A 18 -20.67 17.06 -19.61
C GLU A 18 -19.71 16.46 -20.66
N ILE A 19 -20.07 16.60 -21.93
CA ILE A 19 -19.32 16.12 -23.09
C ILE A 19 -19.03 17.29 -24.03
N CYS A 20 -17.84 17.30 -24.62
CA CYS A 20 -17.49 18.25 -25.67
C CYS A 20 -18.32 17.94 -26.92
N LEU A 21 -19.08 18.92 -27.42
CA LEU A 21 -19.97 18.74 -28.57
C LEU A 21 -19.22 18.56 -29.89
N SER A 22 -17.92 18.85 -29.93
CA SER A 22 -17.10 18.71 -31.14
C SER A 22 -16.32 17.41 -31.21
N CYS A 23 -15.71 16.98 -30.11
CA CYS A 23 -14.84 15.78 -30.10
C CYS A 23 -15.36 14.63 -29.22
N GLY A 24 -16.49 14.80 -28.53
CA GLY A 24 -17.08 13.78 -27.66
C GLY A 24 -16.31 13.54 -26.36
N TYR A 25 -15.22 14.27 -26.10
CA TYR A 25 -14.41 14.08 -24.89
C TYR A 25 -15.11 14.64 -23.64
N PRO A 26 -15.10 13.94 -22.50
CA PRO A 26 -15.73 14.42 -21.28
C PRO A 26 -15.01 15.67 -20.74
N THR A 27 -15.73 16.77 -20.62
CA THR A 27 -15.18 18.09 -20.25
C THR A 27 -14.71 18.11 -18.79
N LYS A 28 -15.45 17.44 -17.90
CA LYS A 28 -15.18 17.42 -16.45
C LYS A 28 -14.28 16.28 -16.00
N GLY A 29 -13.86 15.40 -16.92
CA GLY A 29 -13.07 14.21 -16.61
C GLY A 29 -13.83 13.23 -15.72
N ASN A 30 -13.70 11.94 -15.98
CA ASN A 30 -14.34 10.94 -15.12
C ASN A 30 -13.67 11.01 -13.73
N LYS A 31 -14.38 11.48 -12.70
CA LYS A 31 -13.89 11.40 -11.32
C LYS A 31 -13.72 9.91 -11.01
N ARG A 32 -12.47 9.42 -11.01
CA ARG A 32 -12.20 8.00 -10.68
C ARG A 32 -12.88 7.70 -9.35
N PRO A 33 -13.79 6.72 -9.28
CA PRO A 33 -14.54 6.43 -8.07
C PRO A 33 -13.58 6.19 -6.90
N ALA A 34 -13.90 6.73 -5.72
CA ALA A 34 -13.06 6.57 -4.53
C ALA A 34 -12.78 5.08 -4.22
N ILE A 35 -13.70 4.19 -4.60
CA ILE A 35 -13.59 2.74 -4.49
C ILE A 35 -12.27 2.24 -5.10
N PHE A 36 -11.90 2.67 -6.31
CA PHE A 36 -10.66 2.23 -6.95
C PHE A 36 -9.39 2.63 -6.17
N ARG A 37 -9.42 3.78 -5.49
CA ARG A 37 -8.30 4.21 -4.63
C ARG A 37 -8.19 3.31 -3.41
N TRP A 38 -9.32 3.04 -2.74
CA TRP A 38 -9.36 2.17 -1.57
C TRP A 38 -8.99 0.72 -1.91
N THR A 39 -9.46 0.19 -3.03
CA THR A 39 -9.08 -1.15 -3.51
C THR A 39 -7.58 -1.24 -3.74
N ALA A 40 -6.96 -0.26 -4.40
CA ALA A 40 -5.51 -0.26 -4.62
C ALA A 40 -4.72 -0.24 -3.30
N ILE A 41 -5.16 0.56 -2.33
CA ILE A 41 -4.53 0.63 -1.00
C ILE A 41 -4.67 -0.72 -0.27
N ALA A 42 -5.88 -1.28 -0.21
CA ALA A 42 -6.12 -2.56 0.45
C ALA A 42 -5.27 -3.68 -0.15
N LEU A 43 -5.19 -3.72 -1.49
CA LEU A 43 -4.40 -4.70 -2.22
C LEU A 43 -2.91 -4.54 -1.90
N ALA A 44 -2.38 -3.32 -1.90
CA ALA A 44 -1.00 -3.04 -1.50
C ALA A 44 -0.71 -3.52 -0.08
N PHE A 45 -1.60 -3.27 0.89
CA PHE A 45 -1.45 -3.78 2.25
C PHE A 45 -1.50 -5.31 2.33
N CYS A 46 -2.41 -5.97 1.62
CA CYS A 46 -2.49 -7.43 1.59
C CYS A 46 -1.18 -8.08 1.12
N PHE A 47 -0.45 -7.45 0.19
CA PHE A 47 0.85 -7.95 -0.27
C PHE A 47 2.02 -7.50 0.63
N ALA A 48 1.98 -6.29 1.20
CA ALA A 48 3.06 -5.76 2.03
C ALA A 48 3.11 -6.37 3.44
N LEU A 49 1.94 -6.61 4.07
CA LEU A 49 1.83 -7.14 5.42
C LEU A 49 2.55 -8.49 5.64
N PRO A 50 2.36 -9.53 4.80
CA PRO A 50 3.06 -10.80 5.01
C PRO A 50 4.58 -10.66 4.92
N PHE A 51 5.07 -9.77 4.04
CA PHE A 51 6.50 -9.48 3.93
C PHE A 51 7.05 -8.80 5.18
N LEU A 52 6.35 -7.78 5.68
CA LEU A 52 6.71 -7.08 6.92
C LEU A 52 6.65 -8.02 8.13
N TYR A 53 5.65 -8.90 8.20
CA TYR A 53 5.53 -9.88 9.27
C TYR A 53 6.70 -10.87 9.27
N GLY A 54 7.11 -11.35 8.10
CA GLY A 54 8.29 -12.20 7.95
C GLY A 54 9.57 -11.52 8.43
N LEU A 55 9.79 -10.26 8.06
CA LEU A 55 10.92 -9.45 8.52
C LEU A 55 10.94 -9.27 10.04
N ILE A 56 9.79 -8.91 10.64
CA ILE A 56 9.67 -8.71 12.08
C ILE A 56 9.91 -10.03 12.82
N ASN A 57 9.33 -11.14 12.36
CA ASN A 57 9.53 -12.45 12.97
C ASN A 57 11.00 -12.90 12.92
N TRP A 58 11.66 -12.68 11.78
CA TRP A 58 13.09 -12.96 11.63
C TRP A 58 13.94 -12.10 12.57
N MET A 59 13.64 -10.81 12.70
CA MET A 59 14.32 -9.91 13.63
C MET A 59 14.14 -10.38 15.08
N MET A 60 12.92 -10.76 15.47
CA MET A 60 12.62 -11.28 16.81
C MET A 60 13.35 -12.59 17.12
N LEU A 61 13.60 -13.42 16.11
CA LEU A 61 14.38 -14.66 16.27
C LEU A 61 15.84 -14.36 16.62
N GLN A 62 16.43 -13.36 15.98
CA GLN A 62 17.81 -12.93 16.24
C GLN A 62 17.97 -12.28 17.63
N LEU A 63 16.91 -11.65 18.14
CA LEU A 63 16.86 -11.00 19.44
C LEU A 63 16.63 -11.95 20.62
N LYS A 64 16.42 -13.25 20.37
CA LYS A 64 16.22 -14.24 21.43
C LYS A 64 17.59 -14.81 21.82
N PRO A 65 18.27 -14.28 22.86
CA PRO A 65 19.54 -14.85 23.30
C PRO A 65 19.33 -16.31 23.70
N GLU A 66 20.22 -17.18 23.24
CA GLU A 66 20.28 -18.58 23.64
C GLU A 66 20.34 -18.65 25.17
N SER A 67 19.27 -19.12 25.81
CA SER A 67 19.23 -19.32 27.26
C SER A 67 20.35 -20.32 27.63
N PRO A 68 21.27 -19.99 28.55
CA PRO A 68 22.34 -20.90 28.91
C PRO A 68 21.75 -22.21 29.44
N LYS A 69 22.09 -23.31 28.75
CA LYS A 69 21.81 -24.68 29.24
C LYS A 69 22.49 -24.86 30.60
N PRO A 70 21.78 -25.30 31.65
CA PRO A 70 22.44 -25.64 32.91
C PRO A 70 23.37 -26.83 32.69
N THR A 71 24.67 -26.57 32.85
CA THR A 71 25.73 -27.60 32.88
C THR A 71 25.48 -28.54 34.06
N PRO A 72 25.48 -29.88 33.87
CA PRO A 72 25.23 -30.81 34.96
C PRO A 72 26.43 -30.81 35.91
N ALA A 73 26.23 -30.29 37.12
CA ALA A 73 27.19 -30.39 38.23
C ALA A 73 27.22 -31.83 38.81
N ALA A 74 27.64 -32.81 38.00
CA ALA A 74 27.66 -34.23 38.37
C ALA A 74 29.07 -34.84 38.38
N SER A 75 30.14 -34.07 38.56
CA SER A 75 31.52 -34.61 38.43
C SER A 75 32.55 -34.17 39.47
N LEU A 76 32.21 -33.37 40.50
CA LEU A 76 33.21 -32.90 41.48
C LEU A 76 32.89 -33.25 42.95
N LEU A 77 32.30 -34.41 43.20
CA LEU A 77 32.34 -35.06 44.52
C LEU A 77 32.79 -36.51 44.36
N LYS A 78 34.06 -36.67 43.98
CA LYS A 78 34.85 -37.90 44.19
C LYS A 78 36.32 -37.48 44.35
N THR A 79 37.01 -38.13 45.30
CA THR A 79 38.37 -37.88 45.84
C THR A 79 38.39 -36.81 46.94
N ASP A 80 38.69 -37.08 48.22
CA ASP A 80 39.32 -38.21 48.92
C ASP A 80 38.77 -38.33 50.35
#